data_AF-A0A7C0VMT2-F1
#
_entry.id   AF-A0A7C0VMT2-F1
#
_cell.length_a   1.000
_cell.length_b   1.000
_cell.length_c   1.000
_cell.angle_alpha   90.00
_cell.angle_beta   90.00
_cell.angle_gamma   90.00
#
_symmetry.space_group_name_H-M   'P 1'
#
loop_
_entity.id
_entity.type
_entity.pdbx_description
1 polymer ?
#
loop_
_entity_poly.entity_id
_entity_poly.type
_entity_poly.pdbx_seq_one_letter_code
_entity_poly.pdbx_strand_id
1 'polypeptide(L)'
;MKEKEMIRLLRAEYKRARDIKEALEEQDVSFQMVETENNRIFVNVSEEQLEKALAIIHMLMEDMGANGIQIEGNLKKYRKILVPVDFTPYSENACYVAIGLAKRLNAEIELLHAYIFPELTSLPFDDTYSFHGTMSEYMEEAMDNAKERLKKLAKQLRQFVAEKKYSGVSINYSLLRGLPADAISYMEESYQPDVIVVGTRSLEKRREEDSSVLKIIRGAGVPVLVVPESSGMEKLEEMRRIAFATDFDESDFGAIRKLSGLIAPFGLKVYCVHIGKQPVNEKEKNDMKELQQYFSDAYPELEVECLIVENEEVIAGLDEVILSYSIDVIAVTTHKRNIITQILYPSLTKKLFFHTNIPMLVFHS
;
A
#
# COMPACT_ATOMS: atom_id res chain seq x y z
N MET A 1 -22.14 11.51 -21.72
CA MET A 1 -20.88 12.00 -21.13
C MET A 1 -21.04 11.96 -19.63
N LYS A 2 -20.24 11.17 -18.91
CA LYS A 2 -20.23 11.20 -17.44
C LYS A 2 -19.68 12.57 -17.01
N GLU A 3 -20.33 13.27 -16.09
CA GLU A 3 -19.74 14.45 -15.44
C GLU A 3 -18.42 14.03 -14.81
N LYS A 4 -17.32 14.75 -15.10
CA LYS A 4 -16.04 14.52 -14.44
C LYS A 4 -16.18 14.90 -12.97
N GLU A 5 -15.86 13.97 -12.08
CA GLU A 5 -15.91 14.21 -10.64
C GLU A 5 -14.84 15.24 -10.28
N MET A 6 -15.28 16.38 -9.76
CA MET A 6 -14.41 17.50 -9.38
C MET A 6 -14.06 17.39 -7.89
N ILE A 7 -12.78 17.26 -7.58
CA ILE A 7 -12.26 17.16 -6.22
C ILE A 7 -11.68 18.51 -5.81
N ARG A 8 -11.94 18.91 -4.57
CA ARG A 8 -11.36 20.14 -4.02
C ARG A 8 -9.85 20.00 -3.88
N LEU A 9 -9.11 20.84 -4.58
CA LEU A 9 -7.65 20.92 -4.57
C LEU A 9 -7.16 21.84 -3.44
N LEU A 10 -7.75 23.03 -3.33
CA LEU A 10 -7.32 24.04 -2.38
C LEU A 10 -8.39 25.10 -2.15
N ARG A 11 -8.13 25.92 -1.14
CA ARG A 11 -8.81 27.17 -0.85
C ARG A 11 -7.80 28.30 -0.92
N ALA A 12 -8.13 29.37 -1.64
CA ALA A 12 -7.27 30.54 -1.78
C ALA A 12 -8.02 31.84 -1.43
N GLU A 13 -7.29 32.84 -0.98
CA GLU A 13 -7.76 34.22 -0.99
C GLU A 13 -7.91 34.72 -2.43
N TYR A 14 -8.84 35.66 -2.64
CA TYR A 14 -9.15 36.20 -3.96
C TYR A 14 -7.91 36.66 -4.74
N LYS A 15 -6.92 37.26 -4.05
CA LYS A 15 -5.68 37.75 -4.66
C LYS A 15 -4.80 36.63 -5.24
N ARG A 16 -4.81 35.44 -4.63
CA ARG A 16 -4.00 34.28 -5.05
C ARG A 16 -4.70 33.40 -6.07
N ALA A 17 -6.03 33.42 -6.10
CA ALA A 17 -6.81 32.61 -7.02
C ALA A 17 -6.53 32.92 -8.49
N ARG A 18 -6.15 34.17 -8.82
CA ARG A 18 -5.77 34.54 -10.17
C ARG A 18 -4.48 33.85 -10.62
N ASP A 19 -3.45 33.87 -9.78
CA ASP A 19 -2.16 33.25 -10.12
C ASP A 19 -2.33 31.72 -10.25
N ILE A 20 -3.11 31.12 -9.34
CA ILE A 20 -3.48 29.71 -9.39
C ILE A 20 -4.23 29.40 -10.69
N LYS A 21 -5.14 30.28 -11.11
CA LYS A 21 -5.89 30.12 -12.36
C LYS A 21 -4.93 30.10 -13.55
N GLU A 22 -4.07 31.11 -13.65
CA GLU A 22 -3.13 31.27 -14.77
C GLU A 22 -2.20 30.05 -14.86
N ALA A 23 -1.64 29.59 -13.74
CA ALA A 23 -0.74 28.43 -13.73
C ALA A 23 -1.43 27.10 -14.08
N LEU A 24 -2.69 26.92 -13.68
CA LEU A 24 -3.47 25.73 -14.06
C LEU A 24 -3.90 25.78 -15.54
N GLU A 25 -4.21 26.96 -16.08
CA GLU A 25 -4.54 27.16 -17.50
C GLU A 25 -3.33 26.93 -18.41
N GLU A 26 -2.16 27.47 -18.06
CA GLU A 26 -0.91 27.30 -18.82
C GLU A 26 -0.51 25.84 -19.00
N GLN A 27 -0.94 24.99 -18.07
CA GLN A 27 -0.61 23.58 -18.03
C GLN A 27 -1.81 22.68 -18.40
N ASP A 28 -2.85 23.23 -19.05
CA ASP A 28 -4.02 22.49 -19.54
C ASP A 28 -4.71 21.64 -18.45
N VAL A 29 -4.78 22.14 -17.21
CA VAL A 29 -5.51 21.49 -16.12
C VAL A 29 -6.97 21.93 -16.14
N SER A 30 -7.89 20.97 -16.12
CA SER A 30 -9.32 21.22 -15.97
C SER A 30 -9.65 21.52 -14.52
N PHE A 31 -10.13 22.73 -14.24
CA PHE A 31 -10.51 23.18 -12.91
C PHE A 31 -11.85 23.93 -12.89
N GLN A 32 -12.41 24.08 -11.69
CA GLN A 32 -13.57 24.91 -11.41
C GLN A 32 -13.27 25.76 -10.18
N MET A 33 -13.49 27.06 -10.28
CA MET A 33 -13.37 27.98 -9.16
C MET A 33 -14.75 28.34 -8.62
N VAL A 34 -14.92 28.22 -7.30
CA VAL A 34 -16.18 28.52 -6.60
C VAL A 34 -15.91 29.57 -5.53
N GLU A 35 -16.52 30.73 -5.68
CA GLU A 35 -16.44 31.82 -4.70
C GLU A 35 -17.36 31.54 -3.51
N THR A 36 -16.90 31.91 -2.31
CA THR A 36 -17.64 31.73 -1.05
C THR A 36 -17.98 33.08 -0.42
N GLU A 37 -18.99 33.09 0.46
CA GLU A 37 -19.47 34.30 1.18
C GLU A 37 -18.38 35.05 1.96
N ASN A 38 -17.25 34.41 2.25
CA ASN A 38 -16.12 34.99 3.00
C ASN A 38 -14.94 35.42 2.10
N ASN A 39 -15.18 35.76 0.83
CA ASN A 39 -14.18 36.28 -0.11
C ASN A 39 -12.99 35.32 -0.33
N ARG A 40 -13.25 34.01 -0.22
CA ARG A 40 -12.31 32.93 -0.50
C ARG A 40 -12.82 32.08 -1.65
N ILE A 41 -11.88 31.59 -2.46
CA ILE A 41 -12.14 30.82 -3.67
C ILE A 41 -11.71 29.38 -3.42
N PHE A 42 -12.62 28.44 -3.64
CA PHE A 42 -12.28 27.03 -3.75
C PHE A 42 -11.86 26.72 -5.18
N VAL A 43 -10.76 26.01 -5.32
CA VAL A 43 -10.31 25.47 -6.59
C VAL A 43 -10.53 23.98 -6.55
N ASN A 44 -11.39 23.49 -7.44
CA ASN A 44 -11.62 22.07 -7.64
C ASN A 44 -10.97 21.67 -8.97
N VAL A 45 -10.42 20.46 -9.04
CA VAL A 45 -9.81 19.91 -10.26
C VAL A 45 -10.40 18.53 -10.54
N SER A 46 -10.33 18.08 -11.78
CA SER A 46 -10.68 16.69 -12.08
C SER A 46 -9.74 15.75 -11.34
N GLU A 47 -10.25 14.65 -10.78
CA GLU A 47 -9.44 13.64 -10.09
C GLU A 47 -8.22 13.19 -10.93
N GLU A 48 -8.40 12.99 -12.23
CA GLU A 48 -7.35 12.61 -13.20
C GLU A 48 -6.17 13.58 -13.25
N GLN A 49 -6.38 14.86 -12.91
CA GLN A 49 -5.38 15.92 -13.02
C GLN A 49 -4.96 16.48 -11.65
N LEU A 50 -5.40 15.84 -10.55
CA LEU A 50 -5.12 16.30 -9.19
C LEU A 50 -3.62 16.39 -8.90
N GLU A 51 -2.84 15.40 -9.31
CA GLU A 51 -1.39 15.36 -9.07
C GLU A 51 -0.65 16.44 -9.87
N LYS A 52 -1.02 16.61 -11.14
CA LYS A 52 -0.49 17.68 -12.00
C LYS A 52 -0.82 19.05 -11.40
N ALA A 53 -2.05 19.22 -10.94
CA ALA A 53 -2.48 20.45 -10.28
C ALA A 53 -1.70 20.71 -8.99
N LEU A 54 -1.54 19.72 -8.12
CA LEU A 54 -0.75 19.87 -6.89
C LEU A 54 0.70 20.28 -7.17
N ALA A 55 1.36 19.65 -8.14
CA ALA A 55 2.74 20.00 -8.52
C ALA A 55 2.85 21.47 -8.99
N ILE A 56 1.90 21.93 -9.80
CA ILE A 56 1.82 23.32 -10.25
C ILE A 56 1.65 24.27 -9.07
N ILE A 57 0.77 23.92 -8.13
CA ILE A 57 0.53 24.73 -6.93
C ILE A 57 1.77 24.79 -6.04
N HIS A 58 2.51 23.68 -5.88
CA HIS A 58 3.75 23.67 -5.11
C HIS A 58 4.83 24.57 -5.74
N MET A 59 5.08 24.44 -7.05
CA MET A 59 6.01 25.34 -7.75
C MET A 59 5.60 26.81 -7.62
N LEU A 60 4.30 27.09 -7.74
CA LEU A 60 3.76 28.44 -7.60
C LEU A 60 3.90 29.00 -6.16
N MET A 61 3.82 28.14 -5.15
CA MET A 61 4.05 28.50 -3.76
C MET A 61 5.53 28.74 -3.45
N GLU A 62 6.44 28.02 -4.10
CA GLU A 62 7.88 28.25 -4.00
C GLU A 62 8.27 29.61 -4.57
N ASP A 63 7.72 29.96 -5.74
CA ASP A 63 8.03 31.23 -6.42
C ASP A 63 7.44 32.46 -5.72
N MET A 64 6.22 32.34 -5.18
CA MET A 64 5.43 33.50 -4.72
C MET A 64 5.04 33.48 -3.24
N GLY A 65 5.41 32.44 -2.50
CA GLY A 65 5.08 32.20 -1.09
C GLY A 65 3.65 31.70 -0.86
N ALA A 66 3.48 30.81 0.13
CA ALA A 66 2.23 30.12 0.43
C ALA A 66 1.10 30.96 1.09
N ASN A 67 1.35 32.25 1.37
CA ASN A 67 0.39 33.10 2.09
C ASN A 67 -0.94 33.25 1.32
N GLY A 68 -2.03 32.90 1.99
CA GLY A 68 -3.39 32.99 1.45
C GLY A 68 -3.82 31.79 0.60
N ILE A 69 -3.05 30.70 0.60
CA ILE A 69 -3.42 29.43 -0.03
C ILE A 69 -3.41 28.32 1.03
N GLN A 70 -4.48 27.52 1.08
CA GLN A 70 -4.63 26.37 1.95
C GLN A 70 -4.97 25.17 1.07
N ILE A 71 -4.03 24.24 0.90
CA ILE A 71 -4.27 23.01 0.14
C ILE A 71 -5.31 22.18 0.87
N GLU A 72 -6.39 21.79 0.17
CA GLU A 72 -7.51 21.00 0.69
C GLU A 72 -7.66 19.67 -0.10
N GLY A 73 -6.71 19.39 -1.00
CA GLY A 73 -6.62 18.20 -1.85
C GLY A 73 -6.74 16.95 -0.99
N ASN A 74 -7.92 16.34 -0.97
CA ASN A 74 -8.12 15.11 -0.23
C ASN A 74 -7.23 14.04 -0.87
N LEU A 75 -6.17 13.67 -0.15
CA LEU A 75 -5.40 12.44 -0.35
C LEU A 75 -6.39 11.30 -0.58
N LYS A 76 -6.13 10.49 -1.62
CA LYS A 76 -6.95 9.32 -2.00
C LYS A 76 -7.43 8.61 -0.73
N LYS A 77 -8.75 8.54 -0.52
CA LYS A 77 -9.31 7.86 0.65
C LYS A 77 -9.18 6.35 0.43
N TYR A 78 -8.18 5.74 1.06
CA TYR A 78 -8.00 4.29 1.12
C TYR A 78 -9.23 3.66 1.79
N ARG A 79 -10.18 3.17 0.99
CA ARG A 79 -11.47 2.64 1.48
C ARG A 79 -11.73 1.21 1.07
N LYS A 80 -10.87 0.62 0.23
CA LYS A 80 -11.02 -0.76 -0.23
C LYS A 80 -9.76 -1.56 0.06
N ILE A 81 -9.91 -2.65 0.82
CA ILE A 81 -8.81 -3.53 1.20
C ILE A 81 -9.07 -4.91 0.62
N LEU A 82 -8.15 -5.41 -0.21
CA LEU A 82 -8.20 -6.79 -0.70
C LEU A 82 -7.32 -7.67 0.18
N VAL A 83 -7.84 -8.81 0.62
CA VAL A 83 -7.10 -9.78 1.44
C VAL A 83 -7.12 -11.15 0.78
N PRO A 84 -6.05 -11.55 0.06
CA PRO A 84 -5.91 -12.91 -0.44
C PRO A 84 -5.75 -13.90 0.73
N VAL A 85 -6.55 -14.97 0.73
CA VAL A 85 -6.54 -15.98 1.79
C VAL A 85 -6.29 -17.38 1.23
N ASP A 86 -5.47 -18.16 1.93
CA ASP A 86 -5.21 -19.58 1.65
C ASP A 86 -5.62 -20.48 2.83
N PHE A 87 -6.35 -19.91 3.80
CA PHE A 87 -6.83 -20.55 5.03
C PHE A 87 -5.74 -21.08 5.95
N THR A 88 -4.52 -20.58 5.81
CA THR A 88 -3.45 -20.82 6.77
C THR A 88 -3.53 -19.82 7.93
N PRO A 89 -2.88 -20.12 9.08
CA PRO A 89 -2.84 -19.20 10.22
C PRO A 89 -2.30 -17.81 9.88
N TYR A 90 -1.30 -17.71 8.99
CA TYR A 90 -0.73 -16.41 8.61
C TYR A 90 -1.66 -15.60 7.69
N SER A 91 -2.45 -16.26 6.82
CA SER A 91 -3.46 -15.57 6.02
C SER A 91 -4.65 -15.10 6.86
N GLU A 92 -5.02 -15.87 7.89
CA GLU A 92 -6.04 -15.47 8.86
C GLU A 92 -5.55 -14.31 9.72
N ASN A 93 -4.28 -14.33 10.16
CA ASN A 93 -3.66 -13.21 10.85
C ASN A 93 -3.70 -11.92 10.02
N ALA A 94 -3.42 -12.00 8.71
CA ALA A 94 -3.53 -10.87 7.80
C ALA A 94 -4.95 -10.29 7.73
N CYS A 95 -5.99 -11.12 7.86
CA CYS A 95 -7.38 -10.65 7.95
C CYS A 95 -7.62 -9.78 9.19
N TYR A 96 -7.09 -10.17 10.36
CA TYR A 96 -7.22 -9.35 11.58
C TYR A 96 -6.43 -8.05 11.48
N VAL A 97 -5.23 -8.08 10.88
CA VAL A 97 -4.47 -6.86 10.60
C VAL A 97 -5.22 -5.94 9.62
N ALA A 98 -5.86 -6.51 8.59
CA ALA A 98 -6.71 -5.76 7.67
C ALA A 98 -7.93 -5.13 8.38
N ILE A 99 -8.52 -5.78 9.39
CA ILE A 99 -9.57 -5.17 10.23
C ILE A 99 -9.05 -3.96 11.01
N GLY A 100 -7.86 -4.08 11.61
CA GLY A 100 -7.22 -2.96 12.31
C GLY A 100 -6.93 -1.77 11.38
N LEU A 101 -6.47 -2.05 10.16
CA LEU A 101 -6.29 -1.06 9.11
C LEU A 101 -7.63 -0.43 8.70
N ALA A 102 -8.63 -1.25 8.40
CA ALA A 102 -9.96 -0.82 7.97
C ALA A 102 -10.65 0.08 9.00
N LYS A 103 -10.49 -0.21 10.30
CA LYS A 103 -11.01 0.60 11.40
C LYS A 103 -10.49 2.04 11.36
N ARG A 104 -9.21 2.25 11.06
CA ARG A 104 -8.59 3.59 10.99
C ARG A 104 -8.93 4.31 9.69
N LEU A 105 -9.13 3.55 8.63
CA LEU A 105 -9.41 4.06 7.29
C LEU A 105 -10.90 4.23 6.98
N ASN A 106 -11.79 3.66 7.80
CA ASN A 106 -13.22 3.52 7.49
C ASN A 106 -13.42 2.80 6.15
N ALA A 107 -12.79 1.63 6.03
CA ALA A 107 -12.66 0.87 4.79
C ALA A 107 -13.45 -0.45 4.80
N GLU A 108 -13.87 -0.88 3.62
CA GLU A 108 -14.38 -2.22 3.36
C GLU A 108 -13.26 -3.21 3.04
N ILE A 109 -13.48 -4.47 3.41
CA ILE A 109 -12.57 -5.58 3.20
C ILE A 109 -13.22 -6.59 2.27
N GLU A 110 -12.51 -6.96 1.21
CA GLU A 110 -12.85 -8.04 0.31
C GLU A 110 -11.88 -9.21 0.51
N LEU A 111 -12.37 -10.34 1.03
CA LEU A 111 -11.58 -11.56 1.13
C LEU A 111 -11.56 -12.26 -0.22
N LEU A 112 -10.38 -12.62 -0.73
CA LEU A 112 -10.24 -13.31 -2.00
C LEU A 112 -9.63 -14.70 -1.79
N HIS A 113 -10.32 -15.74 -2.24
CA HIS A 113 -9.72 -17.06 -2.41
C HIS A 113 -9.73 -17.45 -3.89
N ALA A 114 -8.58 -17.91 -4.38
CA ALA A 114 -8.44 -18.46 -5.73
C ALA A 114 -8.33 -19.99 -5.65
N TYR A 115 -9.17 -20.71 -6.39
CA TYR A 115 -9.11 -22.17 -6.48
C TYR A 115 -8.71 -22.59 -7.91
N ILE A 116 -7.77 -23.53 -8.01
CA ILE A 116 -7.24 -24.00 -9.28
C ILE A 116 -8.17 -25.08 -9.82
N PHE A 117 -8.58 -24.93 -11.07
CA PHE A 117 -9.21 -25.97 -11.86
C PHE A 117 -8.17 -26.50 -12.84
N PRO A 118 -7.53 -27.66 -12.61
CA PRO A 118 -6.62 -28.23 -13.60
C PRO A 118 -7.39 -28.46 -14.90
N GLU A 119 -7.02 -27.73 -15.95
CA GLU A 119 -7.58 -27.90 -17.28
C GLU A 119 -6.98 -29.16 -17.90
N LEU A 120 -7.84 -30.09 -18.31
CA LEU A 120 -7.52 -31.40 -18.90
C LEU A 120 -6.92 -31.28 -20.33
N THR A 121 -6.21 -30.21 -20.65
CA THR A 121 -5.80 -29.90 -22.04
C THR A 121 -4.64 -30.77 -22.55
N SER A 122 -4.11 -31.71 -21.76
CA SER A 122 -2.94 -32.52 -22.12
C SER A 122 -3.07 -34.04 -21.90
N LEU A 123 -4.26 -34.58 -21.62
CA LEU A 123 -4.43 -36.03 -21.53
C LEU A 123 -4.75 -36.66 -22.90
N PRO A 124 -4.07 -37.74 -23.31
CA PRO A 124 -4.41 -38.49 -24.52
C PRO A 124 -5.87 -38.96 -24.50
N PHE A 125 -6.52 -38.87 -25.65
CA PHE A 125 -7.97 -39.02 -25.84
C PHE A 125 -8.59 -40.37 -25.39
N ASP A 126 -7.81 -41.40 -25.05
CA ASP A 126 -8.30 -42.77 -24.86
C ASP A 126 -8.77 -43.10 -23.42
N ASP A 127 -8.41 -42.28 -22.41
CA ASP A 127 -8.73 -42.52 -20.99
C ASP A 127 -9.85 -41.59 -20.42
N THR A 128 -10.48 -40.78 -21.28
CA THR A 128 -11.28 -39.61 -20.84
C THR A 128 -12.67 -39.95 -20.26
N TYR A 129 -13.43 -40.92 -20.77
CA TYR A 129 -14.86 -40.99 -20.41
C TYR A 129 -15.16 -41.45 -18.97
N SER A 130 -14.35 -42.31 -18.37
CA SER A 130 -14.57 -42.80 -16.99
C SER A 130 -13.90 -41.93 -15.92
N PHE A 131 -12.94 -41.08 -16.31
CA PHE A 131 -12.18 -40.20 -15.42
C PHE A 131 -12.84 -38.82 -15.27
N HIS A 132 -13.65 -38.42 -16.26
CA HIS A 132 -14.33 -37.12 -16.26
C HIS A 132 -15.46 -37.01 -15.22
N GLY A 133 -16.22 -38.08 -14.95
CA GLY A 133 -17.32 -38.04 -13.98
C GLY A 133 -16.83 -37.87 -12.53
N THR A 134 -15.87 -38.70 -12.11
CA THR A 134 -15.25 -38.62 -10.78
C THR A 134 -14.45 -37.34 -10.59
N MET A 135 -13.67 -36.90 -11.59
CA MET A 135 -12.91 -35.65 -11.47
C MET A 135 -13.83 -34.42 -11.36
N SER A 136 -14.94 -34.37 -12.12
CA SER A 136 -15.92 -33.28 -12.02
C SER A 136 -16.57 -33.21 -10.63
N GLU A 137 -16.93 -34.36 -10.04
CA GLU A 137 -17.49 -34.42 -8.69
C GLU A 137 -16.47 -33.99 -7.62
N TYR A 138 -15.22 -34.47 -7.69
CA TYR A 138 -14.14 -34.04 -6.78
C TYR A 138 -13.87 -32.53 -6.88
N MET A 139 -14.03 -31.95 -8.08
CA MET A 139 -13.83 -30.52 -8.31
C MET A 139 -14.98 -29.65 -7.80
N GLU A 140 -16.23 -30.09 -7.98
CA GLU A 140 -17.39 -29.44 -7.36
C GLU A 140 -17.27 -29.48 -5.84
N GLU A 141 -16.88 -30.63 -5.27
CA GLU A 141 -16.64 -30.78 -3.84
C GLU A 141 -15.52 -29.84 -3.35
N ALA A 142 -14.42 -29.71 -4.08
CA ALA A 142 -13.33 -28.79 -3.74
C ALA A 142 -13.79 -27.31 -3.76
N MET A 143 -14.60 -26.93 -4.75
CA MET A 143 -15.18 -25.59 -4.85
C MET A 143 -16.15 -25.30 -3.71
N ASP A 144 -17.05 -26.24 -3.40
CA ASP A 144 -18.02 -26.11 -2.30
C ASP A 144 -17.32 -26.05 -0.94
N ASN A 145 -16.30 -26.88 -0.73
CA ASN A 145 -15.46 -26.82 0.46
C ASN A 145 -14.75 -25.47 0.61
N ALA A 146 -14.16 -24.95 -0.48
CA ALA A 146 -13.51 -23.64 -0.46
C ALA A 146 -14.52 -22.51 -0.15
N LYS A 147 -15.71 -22.57 -0.76
CA LYS A 147 -16.80 -21.64 -0.53
C LYS A 147 -17.31 -21.67 0.91
N GLU A 148 -17.47 -22.86 1.49
CA GLU A 148 -17.90 -23.02 2.88
C GLU A 148 -16.85 -22.46 3.85
N ARG A 149 -15.57 -22.78 3.64
CA ARG A 149 -14.46 -22.26 4.45
C ARG A 149 -14.39 -20.74 4.40
N LEU A 150 -14.52 -20.15 3.21
CA LEU A 150 -14.51 -18.70 3.03
C LEU A 150 -15.72 -18.03 3.70
N LYS A 151 -16.91 -18.62 3.56
CA LYS A 151 -18.13 -18.15 4.24
C LYS A 151 -17.99 -18.22 5.75
N LYS A 152 -17.39 -19.28 6.29
CA LYS A 152 -17.14 -19.46 7.72
C LYS A 152 -16.15 -18.42 8.24
N LEU A 153 -15.04 -18.20 7.53
CA LEU A 153 -14.06 -17.18 7.86
C LEU A 153 -14.68 -15.77 7.86
N ALA A 154 -15.42 -15.41 6.80
CA ALA A 154 -16.10 -14.12 6.72
C ALA A 154 -17.10 -13.94 7.87
N LYS A 155 -17.86 -14.98 8.23
CA LYS A 155 -18.78 -14.94 9.38
C LYS A 155 -18.05 -14.70 10.70
N GLN A 156 -16.95 -15.42 10.93
CA GLN A 156 -16.12 -15.27 12.13
C GLN A 156 -15.58 -13.83 12.25
N LEU A 157 -15.02 -13.29 11.17
CA LEU A 157 -14.47 -11.93 11.16
C LEU A 157 -15.55 -10.86 11.35
N ARG A 158 -16.74 -11.02 10.73
CA ARG A 158 -17.89 -10.13 10.96
C ARG A 158 -18.36 -10.15 12.41
N GLN A 159 -18.37 -11.33 13.05
CA GLN A 159 -18.70 -11.46 14.45
C GLN A 159 -17.67 -10.73 15.32
N PHE A 160 -16.38 -10.90 15.05
CA PHE A 160 -15.31 -10.18 15.75
C PHE A 160 -15.47 -8.65 15.64
N VAL A 161 -15.74 -8.12 14.44
CA VAL A 161 -16.00 -6.70 14.20
C VAL A 161 -17.20 -6.21 15.02
N ALA A 162 -18.28 -6.98 15.07
CA ALA A 162 -19.49 -6.65 15.83
C ALA A 162 -19.26 -6.67 17.35
N GLU A 163 -18.56 -7.68 17.86
CA GLU A 163 -18.22 -7.81 19.29
C GLU A 163 -17.34 -6.65 19.77
N LYS A 164 -16.36 -6.25 18.95
CA LYS A 164 -15.50 -5.09 19.21
C LYS A 164 -16.16 -3.75 18.92
N LYS A 165 -17.38 -3.75 18.35
CA LYS A 165 -18.14 -2.56 17.95
C LYS A 165 -17.35 -1.63 17.00
N TYR A 166 -16.57 -2.20 16.10
CA TYR A 166 -15.89 -1.41 15.09
C TYR A 166 -16.90 -0.90 14.06
N SER A 167 -16.99 0.42 13.94
CA SER A 167 -17.82 1.07 12.93
C SER A 167 -17.02 1.28 11.66
N GLY A 168 -17.70 1.30 10.51
CA GLY A 168 -17.04 1.59 9.24
C GLY A 168 -16.30 0.44 8.57
N VAL A 169 -16.33 -0.76 9.16
CA VAL A 169 -15.70 -1.96 8.62
C VAL A 169 -16.78 -2.91 8.10
N SER A 170 -16.83 -3.12 6.79
CA SER A 170 -17.61 -4.20 6.17
C SER A 170 -16.66 -5.28 5.65
N ILE A 171 -17.13 -6.53 5.67
CA ILE A 171 -16.35 -7.68 5.20
C ILE A 171 -17.19 -8.42 4.18
N ASN A 172 -16.68 -8.52 2.97
CA ASN A 172 -17.22 -9.25 1.83
C ASN A 172 -16.23 -10.34 1.42
N TYR A 173 -16.63 -11.22 0.51
CA TYR A 173 -15.76 -12.29 0.04
C TYR A 173 -16.08 -12.71 -1.39
N SER A 174 -15.03 -13.06 -2.13
CA SER A 174 -15.06 -13.52 -3.50
C SER A 174 -14.26 -14.81 -3.64
N LEU A 175 -14.85 -15.76 -4.36
CA LEU A 175 -14.21 -17.02 -4.73
C LEU A 175 -14.02 -17.01 -6.24
N LEU A 176 -12.77 -17.01 -6.70
CA LEU A 176 -12.44 -16.97 -8.12
C LEU A 176 -11.72 -18.23 -8.56
N ARG A 177 -12.00 -18.67 -9.79
CA ARG A 177 -11.28 -19.76 -10.42
C ARG A 177 -9.98 -19.24 -11.03
N GLY A 178 -8.89 -19.98 -10.87
CA GLY A 178 -7.61 -19.71 -11.54
C GLY A 178 -6.43 -19.66 -10.57
N LEU A 179 -5.30 -19.15 -11.06
CA LEU A 179 -4.13 -18.93 -10.22
C LEU A 179 -4.36 -17.70 -9.32
N PRO A 180 -3.78 -17.67 -8.10
CA PRO A 180 -3.91 -16.52 -7.20
C PRO A 180 -3.51 -15.18 -7.80
N ALA A 181 -2.45 -15.14 -8.62
CA ALA A 181 -1.99 -13.91 -9.28
C ALA A 181 -3.01 -13.36 -10.29
N ASP A 182 -3.65 -14.24 -11.07
CA ASP A 182 -4.65 -13.86 -12.06
C ASP A 182 -5.93 -13.38 -11.37
N ALA A 183 -6.34 -14.08 -10.30
CA ALA A 183 -7.48 -13.70 -9.48
C ALA A 183 -7.28 -12.32 -8.82
N ILE A 184 -6.08 -12.04 -8.32
CA ILE A 184 -5.75 -10.71 -7.77
C ILE A 184 -5.79 -9.65 -8.87
N SER A 185 -5.21 -9.92 -10.03
CA SER A 185 -5.23 -8.98 -11.17
C SER A 185 -6.66 -8.65 -11.60
N TYR A 186 -7.54 -9.66 -11.66
CA TYR A 186 -8.96 -9.45 -11.93
C TYR A 186 -9.63 -8.58 -10.86
N MET A 187 -9.30 -8.78 -9.57
CA MET A 187 -9.83 -7.95 -8.49
C MET A 187 -9.29 -6.52 -8.55
N GLU A 188 -8.07 -6.30 -9.02
CA GLU A 188 -7.54 -4.95 -9.24
C GLU A 188 -8.36 -4.17 -10.29
N GLU A 189 -8.84 -4.85 -11.32
CA GLU A 189 -9.70 -4.22 -12.34
C GLU A 189 -11.16 -4.06 -11.88
N SER A 190 -11.73 -5.11 -11.27
CA SER A 190 -13.17 -5.17 -10.97
C SER A 190 -13.56 -4.56 -9.63
N TYR A 191 -12.76 -4.81 -8.59
CA TYR A 191 -13.01 -4.29 -7.25
C TYR A 191 -12.26 -2.96 -6.99
N GLN A 192 -11.11 -2.77 -7.65
CA GLN A 192 -10.24 -1.59 -7.51
C GLN A 192 -9.84 -1.34 -6.04
N PRO A 193 -9.10 -2.28 -5.41
CA PRO A 193 -8.61 -2.11 -4.05
C PRO A 193 -7.62 -0.93 -3.98
N ASP A 194 -7.55 -0.29 -2.82
CA ASP A 194 -6.55 0.75 -2.55
C ASP A 194 -5.27 0.17 -1.92
N VAL A 195 -5.38 -0.99 -1.30
CA VAL A 195 -4.28 -1.73 -0.68
C VAL A 195 -4.59 -3.22 -0.66
N ILE A 196 -3.56 -4.04 -0.87
CA ILE A 196 -3.62 -5.50 -0.70
C ILE A 196 -2.93 -5.84 0.61
N VAL A 197 -3.59 -6.61 1.49
CA VAL A 197 -2.98 -7.11 2.72
C VAL A 197 -2.75 -8.61 2.57
N VAL A 198 -1.50 -9.04 2.61
CA VAL A 198 -1.12 -10.45 2.40
C VAL A 198 -0.37 -10.99 3.60
N GLY A 199 -0.82 -12.16 4.07
CA GLY A 199 -0.15 -12.89 5.14
C GLY A 199 1.07 -13.65 4.63
N THR A 200 2.06 -13.82 5.50
CA THR A 200 3.23 -14.64 5.21
C THR A 200 3.76 -15.28 6.47
N ARG A 201 4.45 -16.42 6.32
CA ARG A 201 5.05 -17.15 7.44
C ARG A 201 6.04 -16.27 8.21
N SER A 202 6.36 -16.65 9.45
CA SER A 202 7.53 -16.10 10.13
C SER A 202 8.79 -16.34 9.30
N LEU A 203 9.74 -15.40 9.34
CA LEU A 203 10.94 -15.41 8.50
C LEU A 203 11.73 -16.72 8.59
N GLU A 204 11.85 -17.27 9.80
CA GLU A 204 12.53 -18.54 10.08
C GLU A 204 11.91 -19.76 9.35
N LYS A 205 10.63 -19.67 8.98
CA LYS A 205 9.86 -20.76 8.37
C LYS A 205 9.63 -20.56 6.87
N ARG A 206 10.03 -19.42 6.30
CA ARG A 206 9.81 -19.11 4.87
C ARG A 206 10.75 -19.91 3.99
N ARG A 207 10.19 -20.56 2.98
CA ARG A 207 10.95 -21.30 1.96
C ARG A 207 10.86 -20.60 0.62
N GLU A 208 11.85 -20.83 -0.24
CA GLU A 208 11.92 -20.24 -1.60
C GLU A 208 10.69 -20.63 -2.44
N GLU A 209 10.17 -21.83 -2.20
CA GLU A 209 8.96 -22.38 -2.84
C GLU A 209 7.70 -21.57 -2.50
N ASP A 210 7.69 -20.82 -1.38
CA ASP A 210 6.60 -19.92 -0.95
C ASP A 210 6.62 -18.56 -1.72
N SER A 211 7.02 -18.57 -2.99
CA SER A 211 7.20 -17.37 -3.84
C SER A 211 5.91 -16.61 -4.17
N SER A 212 4.75 -17.10 -3.76
CA SER A 212 3.44 -16.50 -4.04
C SER A 212 3.36 -15.04 -3.60
N VAL A 213 3.94 -14.70 -2.44
CA VAL A 213 3.96 -13.31 -1.93
C VAL A 213 4.79 -12.40 -2.84
N LEU A 214 5.96 -12.84 -3.32
CA LEU A 214 6.75 -12.08 -4.29
C LEU A 214 6.04 -11.91 -5.63
N LYS A 215 5.28 -12.92 -6.08
CA LYS A 215 4.48 -12.80 -7.31
C LYS A 215 3.40 -11.74 -7.17
N ILE A 216 2.72 -11.70 -6.02
CA ILE A 216 1.74 -10.65 -5.69
C ILE A 216 2.42 -9.27 -5.66
N ILE A 217 3.54 -9.15 -4.95
CA ILE A 217 4.33 -7.90 -4.86
C ILE A 217 4.94 -7.48 -6.20
N ARG A 218 4.99 -8.34 -7.22
CA ARG A 218 5.49 -7.95 -8.55
C ARG A 218 4.38 -7.60 -9.53
N GLY A 219 3.19 -8.14 -9.30
CA GLY A 219 2.05 -8.01 -10.21
C GLY A 219 1.02 -6.96 -9.78
N ALA A 220 1.01 -6.55 -8.51
CA ALA A 220 0.00 -5.62 -8.01
C ALA A 220 0.21 -4.20 -8.55
N GLY A 221 -0.86 -3.52 -8.94
CA GLY A 221 -0.84 -2.08 -9.27
C GLY A 221 -0.89 -1.17 -8.03
N VAL A 222 -1.20 -1.74 -6.86
CA VAL A 222 -1.46 -0.99 -5.62
C VAL A 222 -0.48 -1.33 -4.50
N PRO A 223 -0.41 -0.54 -3.42
CA PRO A 223 0.40 -0.87 -2.26
C PRO A 223 0.07 -2.25 -1.69
N VAL A 224 1.10 -3.01 -1.31
CA VAL A 224 0.96 -4.34 -0.71
C VAL A 224 1.52 -4.31 0.72
N LEU A 225 0.67 -4.52 1.71
CA LEU A 225 1.07 -4.71 3.10
C LEU A 225 1.31 -6.20 3.36
N VAL A 226 2.57 -6.55 3.58
CA VAL A 226 3.01 -7.91 3.91
C VAL A 226 3.05 -8.06 5.42
N VAL A 227 2.29 -9.04 5.93
CA VAL A 227 2.09 -9.26 7.37
C VAL A 227 2.72 -10.59 7.79
N PRO A 228 3.83 -10.57 8.57
CA PRO A 228 4.38 -11.77 9.18
C PRO A 228 3.40 -12.42 10.16
N GLU A 229 3.42 -13.76 10.25
CA GLU A 229 2.66 -14.56 11.23
C GLU A 229 2.81 -14.06 12.68
N SER A 230 3.98 -13.54 13.02
CA SER A 230 4.34 -13.01 14.34
C SER A 230 3.86 -11.57 14.59
N SER A 231 3.22 -10.93 13.61
CA SER A 231 2.73 -9.55 13.68
C SER A 231 1.21 -9.51 13.59
N GLY A 232 0.55 -9.45 14.75
CA GLY A 232 -0.91 -9.43 14.87
C GLY A 232 -1.52 -8.03 14.86
N MET A 233 -2.86 -7.98 14.89
CA MET A 233 -3.64 -6.75 14.88
C MET A 233 -3.26 -5.76 16.00
N GLU A 234 -2.98 -6.24 17.20
CA GLU A 234 -2.65 -5.40 18.36
C GLU A 234 -1.39 -4.55 18.09
N LYS A 235 -0.37 -5.15 17.47
CA LYS A 235 0.85 -4.43 17.05
C LYS A 235 0.56 -3.33 16.04
N LEU A 236 -0.45 -3.51 15.17
CA LEU A 236 -0.86 -2.46 14.24
C LEU A 236 -1.51 -1.27 14.94
N GLU A 237 -2.29 -1.51 16.01
CA GLU A 237 -2.91 -0.43 16.79
C GLU A 237 -1.88 0.35 17.64
N GLU A 238 -0.83 -0.34 18.07
CA GLU A 238 0.27 0.23 18.85
C GLU A 238 1.34 0.91 18.00
N MET A 239 1.29 0.72 16.68
CA MET A 239 2.23 1.30 15.74
C MET A 239 2.38 2.81 15.92
N ARG A 240 3.63 3.26 16.02
CA ARG A 240 4.00 4.68 16.12
C ARG A 240 5.04 5.10 15.11
N ARG A 241 5.86 4.17 14.60
CA ARG A 241 7.03 4.51 13.79
C ARG A 241 7.13 3.67 12.53
N ILE A 242 7.29 4.34 11.40
CA ILE A 242 7.49 3.71 10.10
C ILE A 242 8.81 4.18 9.49
N ALA A 243 9.61 3.26 8.96
CA ALA A 243 10.81 3.59 8.21
C ALA A 243 10.53 3.49 6.71
N PHE A 244 10.70 4.56 5.95
CA PHE A 244 10.69 4.56 4.49
C PHE A 244 12.12 4.44 3.97
N ALA A 245 12.47 3.31 3.35
CA ALA A 245 13.79 3.10 2.78
C ALA A 245 13.90 3.75 1.39
N THR A 246 14.84 4.68 1.24
CA THR A 246 15.05 5.48 0.03
C THR A 246 16.43 5.22 -0.58
N ASP A 247 16.47 5.18 -1.91
CA ASP A 247 17.70 5.24 -2.71
C ASP A 247 17.70 6.53 -3.57
N PHE A 248 16.84 7.49 -3.21
CA PHE A 248 16.60 8.76 -3.91
C PHE A 248 16.13 8.58 -5.37
N ASP A 249 15.34 7.53 -5.63
CA ASP A 249 14.78 7.28 -6.96
C ASP A 249 13.52 8.12 -7.17
N GLU A 250 13.22 8.53 -8.41
CA GLU A 250 12.01 9.29 -8.73
C GLU A 250 10.72 8.57 -8.28
N SER A 251 10.74 7.22 -8.28
CA SER A 251 9.66 6.38 -7.74
C SER A 251 9.35 6.65 -6.27
N ASP A 252 10.32 7.16 -5.50
CA ASP A 252 10.16 7.41 -4.07
C ASP A 252 9.14 8.53 -3.81
N PHE A 253 9.04 9.56 -4.67
CA PHE A 253 8.03 10.62 -4.53
C PHE A 253 6.59 10.09 -4.67
N GLY A 254 6.37 9.20 -5.64
CA GLY A 254 5.07 8.54 -5.83
C GLY A 254 4.72 7.62 -4.66
N ALA A 255 5.71 6.90 -4.13
CA ALA A 255 5.54 6.04 -2.97
C ALA A 255 5.28 6.83 -1.68
N ILE A 256 5.98 7.94 -1.47
CA ILE A 256 5.76 8.85 -0.33
C ILE A 256 4.36 9.41 -0.36
N ARG A 257 3.86 9.85 -1.53
CA ARG A 257 2.47 10.32 -1.66
C ARG A 257 1.45 9.27 -1.23
N LYS A 258 1.63 8.03 -1.71
CA LYS A 258 0.77 6.89 -1.32
C LYS A 258 0.92 6.56 0.18
N LEU A 259 2.15 6.62 0.71
CA LEU A 259 2.44 6.40 2.12
C LEU A 259 1.72 7.42 2.99
N SER A 260 1.91 8.71 2.73
CA SER A 260 1.29 9.81 3.47
C SER A 260 -0.23 9.66 3.52
N GLY A 261 -0.86 9.34 2.38
CA GLY A 261 -2.31 9.10 2.34
C GLY A 261 -2.76 7.89 3.16
N LEU A 262 -1.98 6.81 3.19
CA LEU A 262 -2.31 5.60 3.96
C LEU A 262 -2.10 5.79 5.46
N ILE A 263 -1.03 6.49 5.87
CA ILE A 263 -0.63 6.62 7.28
C ILE A 263 -1.17 7.87 7.96
N ALA A 264 -1.73 8.83 7.23
CA ALA A 264 -2.28 10.06 7.81
C ALA A 264 -3.25 9.80 8.98
N PRO A 265 -4.15 8.80 8.95
CA PRO A 265 -5.05 8.50 10.07
C PRO A 265 -4.35 7.87 11.30
N PHE A 266 -3.08 7.49 11.17
CA PHE A 266 -2.32 6.79 12.20
C PHE A 266 -1.50 7.73 13.09
N GLY A 267 -1.12 8.90 12.58
CA GLY A 267 -0.24 9.83 13.30
C GLY A 267 1.14 9.23 13.56
N LEU A 268 1.67 8.49 12.59
CA LEU A 268 2.98 7.85 12.70
C LEU A 268 4.10 8.87 12.51
N LYS A 269 5.20 8.66 13.23
CA LYS A 269 6.48 9.27 12.91
C LYS A 269 7.12 8.51 11.74
N VAL A 270 7.51 9.24 10.70
CA VAL A 270 8.18 8.72 9.52
C VAL A 270 9.69 8.90 9.66
N TYR A 271 10.43 7.80 9.60
CA TYR A 271 11.87 7.81 9.44
C TYR A 271 12.18 7.62 7.96
N CYS A 272 12.70 8.64 7.28
CA CYS A 272 13.18 8.49 5.91
C CYS A 272 14.64 8.05 5.97
N VAL A 273 14.94 6.83 5.49
CA VAL A 273 16.20 6.14 5.78
C VAL A 273 16.92 5.82 4.49
N HIS A 274 18.14 6.32 4.35
CA HIS A 274 19.07 5.93 3.31
C HIS A 274 20.24 5.16 3.94
N ILE A 275 20.59 4.00 3.38
CA ILE A 275 21.77 3.24 3.78
C ILE A 275 22.88 3.50 2.76
N GLY A 276 23.81 4.38 3.11
CA GLY A 276 24.93 4.78 2.27
C GLY A 276 26.20 4.01 2.60
N LYS A 277 27.10 3.86 1.62
CA LYS A 277 28.44 3.31 1.88
C LYS A 277 29.32 4.33 2.59
N GLN A 278 30.27 3.85 3.39
CA GLN A 278 31.21 4.73 4.08
C GLN A 278 32.39 5.09 3.17
N PRO A 279 32.77 6.38 3.05
CA PRO A 279 32.07 7.56 3.57
C PRO A 279 30.88 7.97 2.68
N VAL A 280 29.82 8.48 3.32
CA VAL A 280 28.67 9.06 2.59
C VAL A 280 29.15 10.23 1.73
N ASN A 281 28.76 10.22 0.45
CA ASN A 281 29.18 11.24 -0.49
C ASN A 281 28.29 12.49 -0.41
N GLU A 282 28.79 13.63 -0.90
CA GLU A 282 28.05 14.90 -0.86
C GLU A 282 26.75 14.90 -1.68
N LYS A 283 26.66 14.03 -2.70
CA LYS A 283 25.43 13.88 -3.48
C LYS A 283 24.32 13.27 -2.62
N GLU A 284 24.59 12.17 -1.92
CA GLU A 284 23.63 11.52 -1.00
C GLU A 284 23.13 12.48 0.09
N LYS A 285 24.01 13.36 0.60
CA LYS A 285 23.61 14.40 1.57
C LYS A 285 22.69 15.45 0.95
N ASN A 286 22.92 15.83 -0.31
CA ASN A 286 22.07 16.80 -1.01
C ASN A 286 20.72 16.18 -1.36
N ASP A 287 20.72 14.95 -1.89
CA ASP A 287 19.50 14.21 -2.23
C ASP A 287 18.62 14.01 -0.97
N MET A 288 19.23 13.72 0.19
CA MET A 288 18.50 13.64 1.46
C MET A 288 17.91 14.98 1.91
N LYS A 289 18.64 16.09 1.72
CA LYS A 289 18.11 17.43 2.03
C LYS A 289 16.93 17.79 1.13
N GLU A 290 17.01 17.48 -0.15
CA GLU A 290 15.91 17.69 -1.10
C GLU A 290 14.68 16.88 -0.68
N LEU A 291 14.87 15.62 -0.31
CA LEU A 291 13.78 14.76 0.16
C LEU A 291 13.17 15.27 1.49
N GLN A 292 14.02 15.73 2.41
CA GLN A 292 13.57 16.35 3.66
C GLN A 292 12.75 17.63 3.41
N GLN A 293 13.19 18.45 2.47
CA GLN A 293 12.48 19.66 2.05
C GLN A 293 11.13 19.28 1.44
N TYR A 294 11.10 18.31 0.53
CA TYR A 294 9.85 17.80 -0.06
C TYR A 294 8.85 17.32 0.99
N PHE A 295 9.29 16.55 2.00
CA PHE A 295 8.41 16.16 3.11
C PHE A 295 7.86 17.35 3.88
N SER A 296 8.72 18.32 4.17
CA SER A 296 8.35 19.52 4.94
C SER A 296 7.33 20.39 4.19
N ASP A 297 7.46 20.49 2.87
CA ASP A 297 6.60 21.32 2.04
C ASP A 297 5.29 20.62 1.67
N ALA A 298 5.34 19.33 1.34
CA ALA A 298 4.19 18.57 0.87
C ALA A 298 3.35 17.95 2.00
N TYR A 299 3.96 17.63 3.15
CA TYR A 299 3.30 16.94 4.27
C TYR A 299 3.70 17.52 5.64
N PRO A 300 3.47 18.82 5.89
CA PRO A 300 3.88 19.51 7.12
C PRO A 300 3.24 18.94 8.40
N GLU A 301 2.16 18.17 8.29
CA GLU A 301 1.49 17.49 9.39
C GLU A 301 2.18 16.20 9.83
N LEU A 302 3.07 15.64 9.01
CA LEU A 302 3.81 14.42 9.33
C LEU A 302 5.06 14.76 10.15
N GLU A 303 5.29 14.02 11.23
CA GLU A 303 6.57 14.06 11.92
C GLU A 303 7.58 13.23 11.13
N VAL A 304 8.51 13.89 10.42
CA VAL A 304 9.51 13.23 9.58
C VAL A 304 10.93 13.44 10.11
N GLU A 305 11.69 12.36 10.20
CA GLU A 305 13.11 12.36 10.56
C GLU A 305 13.92 11.66 9.46
N CYS A 306 14.83 12.41 8.83
CA CYS A 306 15.68 11.92 7.74
C CYS A 306 17.02 11.41 8.28
N LEU A 307 17.37 10.17 7.96
CA LEU A 307 18.53 9.46 8.47
C LEU A 307 19.37 8.93 7.30
N ILE A 308 20.67 9.25 7.32
CA ILE A 308 21.67 8.54 6.51
C ILE A 308 22.48 7.65 7.45
N VAL A 309 22.46 6.35 7.21
CA VAL A 309 23.19 5.36 8.00
C VAL A 309 24.31 4.78 7.15
N GLU A 310 25.54 4.82 7.68
CA GLU A 310 26.71 4.26 7.03
C GLU A 310 26.79 2.75 7.28
N ASN A 311 26.59 1.96 6.24
CA ASN A 311 26.74 0.51 6.33
C ASN A 311 27.12 -0.09 4.95
N GLU A 312 28.06 -1.04 4.93
CA GLU A 312 28.43 -1.75 3.70
C GLU A 312 27.28 -2.63 3.17
N GLU A 313 26.39 -3.06 4.07
CA GLU A 313 25.30 -3.98 3.80
C GLU A 313 23.95 -3.31 4.10
N VAL A 314 23.19 -2.98 3.05
CA VAL A 314 21.88 -2.28 3.16
C VAL A 314 20.95 -2.94 4.17
N ILE A 315 20.87 -4.27 4.16
CA ILE A 315 20.00 -5.03 5.07
C ILE A 315 20.47 -4.94 6.52
N ALA A 316 21.78 -4.97 6.76
CA ALA A 316 22.33 -4.85 8.10
C ALA A 316 22.08 -3.43 8.65
N GLY A 317 22.25 -2.40 7.82
CA GLY A 317 21.92 -1.02 8.18
C GLY A 317 20.43 -0.83 8.47
N LEU A 318 19.54 -1.47 7.71
CA LEU A 318 18.10 -1.45 8.00
C LEU A 318 17.76 -2.15 9.33
N ASP A 319 18.37 -3.31 9.64
CA ASP A 319 18.18 -4.00 10.92
C ASP A 319 18.63 -3.12 12.11
N GLU A 320 19.77 -2.43 11.96
CA GLU A 320 20.27 -1.46 12.93
C GLU A 320 19.27 -0.32 13.18
N VAL A 321 18.71 0.25 12.11
CA VAL A 321 17.70 1.31 12.21
C VAL A 321 16.44 0.81 12.89
N ILE A 322 15.96 -0.39 12.54
CA ILE A 322 14.75 -0.95 13.14
C ILE A 322 14.91 -1.09 14.65
N LEU A 323 16.05 -1.61 15.10
CA LEU A 323 16.33 -1.78 16.53
C LEU A 323 16.54 -0.44 17.25
N SER A 324 17.34 0.46 16.66
CA SER A 324 17.75 1.72 17.29
C SER A 324 16.60 2.71 17.43
N TYR A 325 15.72 2.75 16.43
CA TYR A 325 14.59 3.67 16.39
C TYR A 325 13.25 2.99 16.73
N SER A 326 13.28 1.69 17.06
CA SER A 326 12.08 0.89 17.38
C SER A 326 11.01 1.04 16.30
N ILE A 327 11.40 0.72 15.08
CA ILE A 327 10.53 0.80 13.90
C ILE A 327 9.52 -0.34 13.91
N ASP A 328 8.25 0.00 13.68
CA ASP A 328 7.15 -0.96 13.70
C ASP A 328 6.81 -1.47 12.29
N VAL A 329 7.12 -0.71 11.24
CA VAL A 329 6.89 -1.06 9.82
C VAL A 329 8.00 -0.50 8.94
N ILE A 330 8.34 -1.27 7.90
CA ILE A 330 9.21 -0.78 6.82
C ILE A 330 8.37 -0.51 5.58
N ALA A 331 8.57 0.63 4.95
CA ALA A 331 8.04 0.98 3.65
C ALA A 331 9.17 0.98 2.61
N VAL A 332 8.94 0.33 1.46
CA VAL A 332 9.90 0.23 0.36
C VAL A 332 9.21 0.36 -1.00
N THR A 333 9.95 0.72 -2.04
CA THR A 333 9.46 0.72 -3.43
C THR A 333 9.82 -0.56 -4.17
N THR A 334 9.04 -0.94 -5.18
CA THR A 334 9.29 -2.17 -5.97
C THR A 334 10.59 -2.14 -6.77
N HIS A 335 11.18 -0.98 -7.01
CA HIS A 335 12.53 -0.86 -7.61
C HIS A 335 13.58 -1.51 -6.71
N LYS A 336 13.34 -1.52 -5.39
CA LYS A 336 14.20 -2.13 -4.37
C LYS A 336 13.98 -3.65 -4.28
N ARG A 337 13.88 -4.35 -5.42
CA ARG A 337 13.64 -5.81 -5.51
C ARG A 337 14.61 -6.63 -4.69
N ASN A 338 15.87 -6.19 -4.64
CA ASN A 338 16.91 -6.85 -3.86
C ASN A 338 16.66 -6.72 -2.35
N ILE A 339 16.19 -5.57 -1.89
CA ILE A 339 15.83 -5.36 -0.47
C ILE A 339 14.60 -6.19 -0.12
N ILE A 340 13.54 -6.13 -0.95
CA ILE A 340 12.32 -6.91 -0.78
C ILE A 340 12.63 -8.41 -0.70
N THR A 341 13.44 -8.94 -1.62
CA THR A 341 13.78 -10.36 -1.67
C THR A 341 14.61 -10.76 -0.44
N GLN A 342 15.58 -9.94 -0.04
CA GLN A 342 16.42 -10.18 1.15
C GLN A 342 15.61 -10.15 2.44
N ILE A 343 14.72 -9.17 2.60
CA ILE A 343 13.83 -9.07 3.77
C ILE A 343 12.87 -10.26 3.80
N LEU A 344 12.29 -10.64 2.66
CA LEU A 344 11.25 -11.66 2.66
C LEU A 344 11.80 -13.08 2.76
N TYR A 345 13.00 -13.34 2.22
CA TYR A 345 13.60 -14.68 2.14
C TYR A 345 15.10 -14.59 2.47
N PRO A 346 15.47 -14.39 3.74
CA PRO A 346 16.88 -14.28 4.14
C PRO A 346 17.71 -15.52 3.74
N SER A 347 17.09 -16.70 3.74
CA SER A 347 17.68 -17.98 3.33
C SER A 347 18.22 -17.97 1.90
N LEU A 348 17.62 -17.22 0.97
CA LEU A 348 18.10 -17.07 -0.42
C LEU A 348 19.44 -16.33 -0.51
N THR A 349 19.82 -15.60 0.54
CA THR A 349 20.87 -14.58 0.45
C THR A 349 22.12 -14.93 1.22
N LYS A 350 22.15 -16.08 1.92
CA LYS A 350 23.29 -16.57 2.72
C LYS A 350 23.86 -15.54 3.71
N LYS A 351 23.05 -14.55 4.12
CA LYS A 351 23.45 -13.50 5.07
C LYS A 351 22.94 -13.84 6.47
N LEU A 352 23.82 -13.62 7.46
CA LEU A 352 23.65 -13.96 8.87
C LEU A 352 22.77 -12.99 9.66
N PHE A 353 22.31 -11.91 9.05
CA PHE A 353 21.65 -10.80 9.73
C PHE A 353 20.17 -10.77 9.35
N PHE A 354 19.31 -11.28 10.23
CA PHE A 354 17.90 -10.90 10.23
C PHE A 354 17.23 -11.22 11.57
N HIS A 355 16.78 -10.18 12.28
CA HIS A 355 16.06 -10.32 13.55
C HIS A 355 14.62 -9.80 13.50
N THR A 356 14.17 -9.24 12.38
CA THR A 356 13.01 -8.33 12.38
C THR A 356 11.76 -8.95 11.77
N ASN A 357 10.83 -9.35 12.63
CA ASN A 357 9.54 -9.95 12.26
C ASN A 357 8.42 -8.88 12.09
N ILE A 358 8.74 -7.72 11.50
CA ILE A 358 7.80 -6.58 11.37
C ILE A 358 7.09 -6.53 10.01
N PRO A 359 5.88 -5.95 9.91
CA PRO A 359 5.20 -5.75 8.64
C PRO A 359 6.01 -4.90 7.65
N MET A 360 5.82 -5.18 6.37
CA MET A 360 6.47 -4.43 5.28
C MET A 360 5.41 -3.93 4.30
N LEU A 361 5.43 -2.64 4.02
CA LEU A 361 4.59 -1.99 3.02
C LEU A 361 5.38 -1.78 1.74
N VAL A 362 4.91 -2.35 0.64
CA VAL A 362 5.59 -2.24 -0.66
C VAL A 362 4.76 -1.38 -1.59
N PHE A 363 5.38 -0.34 -2.13
CA PHE A 363 4.77 0.56 -3.10
C PHE A 363 5.24 0.24 -4.51
N HIS A 364 4.26 0.03 -5.38
CA HIS A 364 4.47 0.04 -6.82
C HIS A 364 4.53 1.48 -7.30
N SER A 365 5.52 1.77 -8.13
CA SER A 365 5.78 3.06 -8.74
C SER A 365 5.64 2.99 -10.24
#